data_AF-A0A0P9FS95-F1
#
_entry.id   AF-A0A0P9FS95-F1
#
_cell.length_a   1.000
_cell.length_b   1.000
_cell.length_c   1.000
_cell.angle_alpha   90.00
_cell.angle_beta   90.00
_cell.angle_gamma   90.00
#
_symmetry.space_group_name_H-M   'P 1'
#
loop_
_entity.id
_entity.type
_entity.pdbx_description
1 polymer ?
#
loop_
_entity_poly.entity_id
_entity_poly.type
_entity_poly.pdbx_seq_one_letter_code
_entity_poly.pdbx_strand_id
1 'polypeptide(L)'
;MSEFYNESVKSKFLMRYGVGSQKIFARIFRFSQSLEEEYGTDMSNFTLDQIGAVLKKLKPASEASSRNSTSCIFTYINWAIEEGLSSLSVNPLSDKTLDWCRSFIVPITELSEDKLYYLIKDCVNAQDAVILRLIFEGVKGDGCAELLQLTMRDVDFERGVLTLTNQDQSIRYLEVSHQALYLIKLAARETLYQKKNGSFSGTTKNPHTRLVENEYVIRSSITRNENVHAADKFLIYRRLSMLSEVFQLPKLNVNMIERSGMMKMAKDLLEAEGKLEREQYFKIAERFNIAKRINNGIEEYNYYPLRSFLNEKAVREMYNL
;
A
#
# COMPACT_ATOMS: atom_id res chain seq x y z
N MET A 1 -21.79 -15.88 15.80
CA MET A 1 -20.37 -16.01 16.22
C MET A 1 -19.97 -14.66 16.79
N SER A 2 -19.39 -14.62 17.99
CA SER A 2 -18.93 -13.34 18.59
C SER A 2 -17.80 -12.76 17.76
N GLU A 3 -17.69 -11.43 17.74
CA GLU A 3 -16.67 -10.73 16.94
C GLU A 3 -15.26 -10.89 17.54
N PHE A 4 -15.18 -11.09 18.86
CA PHE A 4 -13.95 -11.30 19.60
C PHE A 4 -14.09 -12.45 20.61
N TYR A 5 -12.97 -13.07 20.99
CA TYR A 5 -12.87 -13.87 22.22
C TYR A 5 -13.05 -12.95 23.45
N ASN A 6 -13.84 -13.32 24.47
CA ASN A 6 -14.16 -12.46 25.62
C ASN A 6 -14.63 -11.03 25.23
N GLU A 7 -15.66 -10.97 24.38
CA GLU A 7 -16.15 -9.74 23.77
C GLU A 7 -16.48 -8.60 24.76
N SER A 8 -17.02 -8.92 25.93
CA SER A 8 -17.34 -7.93 26.97
C SER A 8 -16.09 -7.22 27.51
N VAL A 9 -15.01 -7.96 27.76
CA VAL A 9 -13.73 -7.44 28.25
C VAL A 9 -13.09 -6.53 27.21
N LYS A 10 -13.02 -6.99 25.96
CA LYS A 10 -12.44 -6.22 24.87
C LYS A 10 -13.25 -4.98 24.53
N SER A 11 -14.58 -5.06 24.62
CA SER A 11 -15.44 -3.89 24.48
C SER A 11 -15.17 -2.84 25.57
N LYS A 12 -15.02 -3.27 26.84
CA LYS A 12 -14.64 -2.39 27.95
C LYS A 12 -13.30 -1.68 27.68
N PHE A 13 -12.31 -2.40 27.15
CA PHE A 13 -11.03 -1.80 26.76
C PHE A 13 -11.17 -0.78 25.63
N LEU A 14 -11.89 -1.13 24.55
CA LEU A 14 -12.04 -0.27 23.36
C LEU A 14 -12.72 1.07 23.70
N MET A 15 -13.68 1.07 24.64
CA MET A 15 -14.38 2.29 25.06
C MET A 15 -13.46 3.35 25.68
N ARG A 16 -12.23 3.00 26.09
CA ARG A 16 -11.23 3.94 26.63
C ARG A 16 -10.57 4.82 25.55
N TYR A 17 -10.75 4.50 24.27
CA TYR A 17 -10.06 5.15 23.17
C TYR A 17 -11.02 5.76 22.14
N GLY A 18 -10.53 6.75 21.39
CA GLY A 18 -11.27 7.31 20.25
C GLY A 18 -11.42 6.32 19.08
N VAL A 19 -12.38 6.57 18.20
CA VAL A 19 -12.79 5.69 17.09
C VAL A 19 -11.64 5.21 16.21
N GLY A 20 -10.65 6.08 15.95
CA GLY A 20 -9.46 5.73 15.16
C GLY A 20 -8.64 4.61 15.82
N SER A 21 -8.31 4.78 17.10
CA SER A 21 -7.55 3.80 17.89
C SER A 21 -8.35 2.52 18.12
N GLN A 22 -9.67 2.61 18.32
CA GLN A 22 -10.53 1.44 18.45
C GLN A 22 -10.41 0.51 17.24
N LYS A 23 -10.36 1.07 16.01
CA LYS A 23 -10.21 0.25 14.79
C LYS A 23 -8.88 -0.52 14.77
N ILE A 24 -7.81 0.06 15.29
CA ILE A 24 -6.48 -0.56 15.35
C ILE A 24 -6.50 -1.73 16.34
N PHE A 25 -7.02 -1.52 17.54
CA PHE A 25 -7.14 -2.58 18.56
C PHE A 25 -8.12 -3.68 18.13
N ALA A 26 -9.29 -3.32 17.61
CA ALA A 26 -10.28 -4.28 17.11
C ALA A 26 -9.71 -5.16 16.01
N ARG A 27 -8.87 -4.62 15.12
CA ARG A 27 -8.15 -5.45 14.13
C ARG A 27 -7.33 -6.53 14.84
N ILE A 28 -6.52 -6.18 15.82
CA ILE A 28 -5.68 -7.15 16.55
C ILE A 28 -6.55 -8.23 17.20
N PHE A 29 -7.65 -7.84 17.85
CA PHE A 29 -8.57 -8.78 18.50
C PHE A 29 -9.24 -9.76 17.52
N ARG A 30 -9.60 -9.32 16.31
CA ARG A 30 -10.11 -10.24 15.27
C ARG A 30 -9.05 -11.22 14.80
N PHE A 31 -7.80 -10.77 14.68
CA PHE A 31 -6.70 -11.63 14.26
C PHE A 31 -6.25 -12.60 15.37
N SER A 32 -6.35 -12.20 16.64
CA SER A 32 -6.06 -13.07 17.79
C SER A 32 -7.17 -14.06 18.09
N GLN A 33 -8.43 -13.77 17.75
CA GLN A 33 -9.60 -14.56 18.14
C GLN A 33 -9.41 -16.08 17.96
N SER A 34 -9.03 -16.53 16.77
CA SER A 34 -8.88 -17.97 16.53
C SER A 34 -7.76 -18.60 17.36
N LEU A 35 -6.70 -17.82 17.67
CA LEU A 35 -5.60 -18.28 18.52
C LEU A 35 -6.03 -18.31 19.98
N GLU A 36 -6.89 -17.38 20.41
CA GLU A 36 -7.47 -17.37 21.75
C GLU A 36 -8.42 -18.55 21.95
N GLU A 37 -9.21 -18.88 20.93
CA GLU A 37 -10.04 -20.10 20.89
C GLU A 37 -9.17 -21.37 20.91
N GLU A 38 -8.08 -21.41 20.13
CA GLU A 38 -7.14 -22.53 20.09
C GLU A 38 -6.42 -22.75 21.42
N TYR A 39 -5.96 -21.67 22.06
CA TYR A 39 -5.25 -21.72 23.34
C TYR A 39 -6.18 -21.76 24.56
N GLY A 40 -7.50 -21.58 24.36
CA GLY A 40 -8.50 -21.56 25.42
C GLY A 40 -8.29 -20.42 26.44
N THR A 41 -7.65 -19.32 26.04
CA THR A 41 -7.35 -18.20 26.93
C THR A 41 -7.34 -16.86 26.19
N ASP A 42 -7.57 -15.78 26.92
CA ASP A 42 -7.52 -14.43 26.38
C ASP A 42 -6.09 -14.01 26.02
N MET A 43 -5.94 -13.16 25.01
CA MET A 43 -4.65 -12.61 24.59
C MET A 43 -3.91 -11.92 25.74
N SER A 44 -4.63 -11.41 26.74
CA SER A 44 -4.07 -10.84 27.97
C SER A 44 -3.26 -11.84 28.81
N ASN A 45 -3.38 -13.14 28.55
CA ASN A 45 -2.67 -14.23 29.22
C ASN A 45 -1.71 -14.99 28.29
N PHE A 46 -1.48 -14.48 27.08
CA PHE A 46 -0.58 -15.14 26.14
C PHE A 46 0.87 -15.08 26.61
N THR A 47 1.58 -16.18 26.41
CA THR A 47 3.04 -16.24 26.46
C THR A 47 3.66 -15.47 25.28
N LEU A 48 4.96 -15.23 25.35
CA LEU A 48 5.69 -14.56 24.28
C LEU A 48 5.54 -15.25 22.91
N ASP A 49 5.60 -16.57 22.89
CA ASP A 49 5.49 -17.35 21.64
C ASP A 49 4.09 -17.26 21.03
N GLN A 50 3.05 -17.28 21.88
CA GLN A 50 1.66 -17.09 21.46
C GLN A 50 1.41 -15.68 20.92
N ILE A 51 2.01 -14.65 21.54
CA ILE A 51 2.01 -13.29 20.99
C ILE A 51 2.73 -13.25 19.63
N GLY A 52 3.87 -13.95 19.51
CA GLY A 52 4.57 -14.13 18.24
C GLY A 52 3.69 -14.74 17.16
N ALA A 53 2.83 -15.71 17.49
CA ALA A 53 1.87 -16.29 16.56
C ALA A 53 0.82 -15.26 16.07
N VAL A 54 0.32 -14.39 16.97
CA VAL A 54 -0.57 -13.27 16.58
C VAL A 54 0.12 -12.34 15.59
N LEU A 55 1.37 -11.95 15.87
CA LEU A 55 2.16 -11.07 14.99
C LEU A 55 2.44 -11.72 13.63
N LYS A 56 2.75 -13.02 13.59
CA LYS A 56 2.88 -13.80 12.35
C LYS A 56 1.57 -13.80 11.55
N LYS A 57 0.41 -13.91 12.21
CA LYS A 57 -0.90 -13.90 11.55
C LYS A 57 -1.28 -12.51 11.02
N LEU A 58 -0.85 -11.45 11.70
CA LEU A 58 -1.02 -10.06 11.24
C LEU A 58 -0.17 -9.73 10.01
N LYS A 59 0.91 -10.47 9.76
CA LYS A 59 1.82 -10.34 8.60
C LYS A 59 2.24 -8.88 8.35
N PRO A 60 2.84 -8.18 9.33
CA PRO A 60 3.21 -6.78 9.17
C PRO A 60 4.14 -6.59 7.96
N ALA A 61 3.90 -5.56 7.16
CA ALA A 61 4.65 -5.28 5.94
C ALA A 61 5.83 -4.29 6.15
N SER A 62 5.95 -3.72 7.34
CA SER A 62 7.00 -2.75 7.69
C SER A 62 7.34 -2.82 9.17
N GLU A 63 8.52 -2.31 9.53
CA GLU A 63 8.95 -2.19 10.94
C GLU A 63 7.95 -1.37 11.76
N ALA A 64 7.48 -0.25 11.21
CA ALA A 64 6.47 0.60 11.85
C ALA A 64 5.16 -0.17 12.11
N SER A 65 4.68 -0.95 11.12
CA SER A 65 3.46 -1.77 11.30
C SER A 65 3.65 -2.88 12.33
N SER A 66 4.83 -3.52 12.35
CA SER A 66 5.15 -4.56 13.33
C SER A 66 5.19 -3.97 14.73
N ARG A 67 5.97 -2.90 14.92
CA ARG A 67 6.08 -2.17 16.19
C ARG A 67 4.74 -1.65 16.69
N ASN A 68 3.89 -1.10 15.82
CA ASN A 68 2.56 -0.63 16.21
C ASN A 68 1.68 -1.78 16.70
N SER A 69 1.72 -2.93 16.02
CA SER A 69 0.98 -4.13 16.44
C SER A 69 1.46 -4.63 17.81
N THR A 70 2.79 -4.75 17.99
CA THR A 70 3.40 -5.11 19.28
C THR A 70 3.00 -4.14 20.38
N SER A 71 3.04 -2.82 20.11
CA SER A 71 2.67 -1.78 21.07
C SER A 71 1.21 -1.89 21.48
N CYS A 72 0.30 -2.17 20.55
CA CYS A 72 -1.11 -2.33 20.88
C CYS A 72 -1.37 -3.59 21.74
N ILE A 73 -0.70 -4.71 21.44
CA ILE A 73 -0.79 -5.92 22.26
C ILE A 73 -0.23 -5.64 23.67
N PHE A 74 0.92 -4.95 23.75
CA PHE A 74 1.53 -4.53 25.02
C PHE A 74 0.54 -3.69 25.86
N THR A 75 -0.09 -2.68 25.25
CA THR A 75 -1.06 -1.82 25.94
C THR A 75 -2.26 -2.60 26.46
N TYR A 76 -2.80 -3.54 25.67
CA TYR A 76 -3.93 -4.36 26.11
C TYR A 76 -3.57 -5.28 27.28
N ILE A 77 -2.41 -5.96 27.22
CA ILE A 77 -1.95 -6.83 28.30
C ILE A 77 -1.74 -6.03 29.58
N ASN A 78 -1.07 -4.88 29.53
CA ASN A 78 -0.88 -4.04 30.73
C ASN A 78 -2.21 -3.61 31.35
N TRP A 79 -3.14 -3.14 30.52
CA TRP A 79 -4.47 -2.78 31.00
C TRP A 79 -5.17 -3.96 31.68
N ALA A 80 -5.10 -5.16 31.10
CA ALA A 80 -5.72 -6.34 31.68
C ALA A 80 -5.06 -6.76 33.00
N ILE A 81 -3.73 -6.58 33.14
CA ILE A 81 -3.01 -6.79 34.40
C ILE A 81 -3.48 -5.78 35.46
N GLU A 82 -3.54 -4.49 35.11
CA GLU A 82 -3.97 -3.41 36.01
C GLU A 82 -5.42 -3.60 36.53
N GLU A 83 -6.31 -4.13 35.69
CA GLU A 83 -7.71 -4.40 36.06
C GLU A 83 -7.90 -5.75 36.76
N GLY A 84 -6.83 -6.53 36.98
CA GLY A 84 -6.90 -7.86 37.58
C GLY A 84 -7.61 -8.91 36.70
N LEU A 85 -7.66 -8.68 35.39
CA LEU A 85 -8.28 -9.57 34.39
C LEU A 85 -7.27 -10.56 33.79
N SER A 86 -5.98 -10.24 33.84
CA SER A 86 -4.88 -11.14 33.47
C SER A 86 -4.37 -11.89 34.69
N SER A 87 -4.00 -13.17 34.52
CA SER A 87 -3.27 -13.95 35.51
C SER A 87 -1.78 -13.62 35.55
N LEU A 88 -1.28 -12.82 34.60
CA LEU A 88 0.11 -12.42 34.54
C LEU A 88 0.39 -11.29 35.52
N SER A 89 1.55 -11.32 36.17
CA SER A 89 2.04 -10.21 36.99
C SER A 89 2.89 -9.21 36.19
N VAL A 90 3.47 -9.66 35.08
CA VAL A 90 4.35 -8.86 34.21
C VAL A 90 4.00 -9.15 32.75
N ASN A 91 4.03 -8.12 31.93
CA ASN A 91 3.80 -8.23 30.51
C ASN A 91 4.98 -8.94 29.80
N PRO A 92 4.76 -10.05 29.06
CA PRO A 92 5.83 -10.79 28.38
C PRO A 92 6.60 -9.97 27.32
N LEU A 93 6.03 -8.84 26.89
CA LEU A 93 6.62 -7.91 25.94
C LEU A 93 7.51 -6.82 26.58
N SER A 94 7.64 -6.75 27.91
CA SER A 94 8.40 -5.70 28.63
C SER A 94 9.84 -5.55 28.15
N ASP A 95 10.51 -6.67 27.88
CA ASP A 95 11.95 -6.69 27.56
C ASP A 95 12.22 -6.95 26.07
N LYS A 96 11.28 -6.60 25.17
CA LYS A 96 11.42 -6.93 23.74
C LYS A 96 12.11 -5.82 22.95
N THR A 97 13.07 -6.26 22.13
CA THR A 97 13.91 -5.38 21.30
C THR A 97 13.23 -5.05 19.97
N LEU A 98 13.75 -4.04 19.27
CA LEU A 98 13.36 -3.72 17.90
C LEU A 98 13.59 -4.91 16.95
N ASP A 99 14.65 -5.70 17.16
CA ASP A 99 14.97 -6.85 16.32
C ASP A 99 13.94 -7.97 16.45
N TRP A 100 13.39 -8.19 17.65
CA TRP A 100 12.28 -9.11 17.84
C TRP A 100 11.06 -8.68 17.00
N CYS A 101 10.71 -7.39 17.01
CA CYS A 101 9.63 -6.87 16.17
C CYS A 101 9.92 -7.04 14.67
N ARG A 102 11.18 -6.88 14.25
CA ARG A 102 11.58 -7.05 12.84
C ARG A 102 11.43 -8.49 12.34
N SER A 103 11.59 -9.48 13.21
CA SER A 103 11.49 -10.91 12.84
C SER A 103 10.12 -11.34 12.29
N PHE A 104 9.07 -10.54 12.52
CA PHE A 104 7.71 -10.82 12.04
C PHE A 104 7.35 -10.10 10.74
N ILE A 105 8.23 -9.22 10.24
CA ILE A 105 8.00 -8.49 9.00
C ILE A 105 7.99 -9.50 7.85
N VAL A 106 6.87 -9.56 7.15
CA VAL A 106 6.81 -10.29 5.88
C VAL A 106 7.14 -9.28 4.79
N PRO A 107 8.29 -9.41 4.10
CA PRO A 107 8.70 -8.48 3.07
C PRO A 107 7.58 -8.25 2.05
N ILE A 108 7.47 -7.02 1.58
CA ILE A 108 6.75 -6.77 0.34
C ILE A 108 7.67 -7.33 -0.74
N THR A 109 7.18 -8.28 -1.53
CA THR A 109 7.92 -8.77 -2.70
C THR A 109 7.63 -7.83 -3.85
N GLU A 110 8.64 -7.11 -4.33
CA GLU A 110 8.53 -6.27 -5.51
C GLU A 110 8.21 -7.11 -6.76
N LEU A 111 7.56 -6.49 -7.74
CA LEU A 111 7.22 -7.08 -9.04
C LEU A 111 8.28 -6.68 -10.06
N SER A 112 8.81 -7.63 -10.82
CA SER A 112 9.59 -7.28 -12.01
C SER A 112 8.72 -6.53 -13.01
N GLU A 113 9.36 -5.73 -13.86
CA GLU A 113 8.65 -5.04 -14.95
C GLU A 113 7.88 -6.03 -15.83
N ASP A 114 8.47 -7.20 -16.15
CA ASP A 114 7.80 -8.24 -16.92
C ASP A 114 6.52 -8.72 -16.24
N LYS A 115 6.57 -8.99 -14.93
CA LYS A 115 5.38 -9.42 -14.18
C LYS A 115 4.32 -8.31 -14.17
N LEU A 116 4.71 -7.05 -14.01
CA LEU A 116 3.80 -5.93 -14.10
C LEU A 116 3.18 -5.80 -15.51
N TYR A 117 3.97 -6.00 -16.56
CA TYR A 117 3.51 -5.99 -17.94
C TYR A 117 2.41 -7.02 -18.17
N TYR A 118 2.58 -8.25 -17.67
CA TYR A 118 1.54 -9.28 -17.76
C TYR A 118 0.29 -8.92 -16.96
N LEU A 119 0.43 -8.38 -15.75
CA LEU A 119 -0.72 -7.89 -14.96
C LEU A 119 -1.50 -6.78 -15.71
N ILE A 120 -0.79 -5.84 -16.34
CA ILE A 120 -1.39 -4.77 -17.15
C ILE A 120 -2.10 -5.37 -18.36
N LYS A 121 -1.51 -6.36 -19.02
CA LYS A 121 -2.10 -7.03 -20.18
C LYS A 121 -3.37 -7.79 -19.81
N ASP A 122 -3.42 -8.34 -18.60
CA ASP A 122 -4.57 -9.08 -18.07
C ASP A 122 -5.64 -8.15 -17.45
N CYS A 123 -5.38 -6.85 -17.37
CA CYS A 123 -6.42 -5.87 -17.04
C CYS A 123 -7.43 -5.76 -18.20
N VAL A 124 -8.70 -6.03 -17.90
CA VAL A 124 -9.81 -5.80 -18.82
C VAL A 124 -10.15 -4.32 -18.90
N ASN A 125 -10.10 -3.61 -17.77
CA ASN A 125 -10.35 -2.18 -17.72
C ASN A 125 -9.07 -1.39 -17.97
N ALA A 126 -9.10 -0.47 -18.94
CA ALA A 126 -7.98 0.44 -19.17
C ALA A 126 -7.77 1.40 -17.98
N GLN A 127 -8.86 1.77 -17.29
CA GLN A 127 -8.86 2.51 -16.03
C GLN A 127 -8.01 1.84 -14.94
N ASP A 128 -7.99 0.51 -14.87
CA ASP A 128 -7.22 -0.24 -13.86
C ASP A 128 -5.76 -0.42 -14.32
N ALA A 129 -5.56 -0.74 -15.61
CA ALA A 129 -4.25 -0.88 -16.23
C ALA A 129 -3.38 0.39 -16.09
N VAL A 130 -3.96 1.57 -16.34
CA VAL A 130 -3.23 2.84 -16.29
C VAL A 130 -2.75 3.17 -14.87
N ILE A 131 -3.53 2.82 -13.84
CA ILE A 131 -3.14 3.01 -12.43
C ILE A 131 -1.85 2.25 -12.12
N LEU A 132 -1.76 0.98 -12.53
CA LEU A 132 -0.59 0.14 -12.31
C LEU A 132 0.65 0.74 -12.99
N ARG A 133 0.53 1.13 -14.26
CA ARG A 133 1.65 1.69 -15.02
C ARG A 133 2.10 3.03 -14.47
N LEU A 134 1.18 3.93 -14.15
CA LEU A 134 1.52 5.29 -13.69
C LEU A 134 2.20 5.27 -12.31
N ILE A 135 1.72 4.46 -11.36
CA ILE A 135 2.41 4.29 -10.06
C ILE A 135 3.82 3.74 -10.25
N PHE A 136 3.98 2.75 -11.13
CA PHE A 136 5.29 2.16 -11.42
C PHE A 136 6.26 3.17 -12.04
N GLU A 137 5.75 4.11 -12.82
CA GLU A 137 6.58 5.17 -13.39
C GLU A 137 6.83 6.34 -12.46
N GLY A 138 6.20 6.36 -11.27
CA GLY A 138 6.42 7.36 -10.22
C GLY A 138 5.32 8.40 -10.08
N VAL A 139 4.16 8.23 -10.72
CA VAL A 139 2.99 9.10 -10.53
C VAL A 139 2.19 8.63 -9.32
N LYS A 140 2.15 9.43 -8.26
CA LYS A 140 1.44 9.11 -7.02
C LYS A 140 0.96 10.38 -6.32
N GLY A 141 1.89 11.19 -5.82
CA GLY A 141 1.59 12.30 -4.90
C GLY A 141 1.05 11.83 -3.55
N ASP A 142 0.73 12.79 -2.69
CA ASP A 142 0.14 12.53 -1.38
C ASP A 142 -1.28 12.00 -1.54
N GLY A 143 -1.57 10.85 -0.91
CA GLY A 143 -2.88 10.23 -1.00
C GLY A 143 -3.32 9.85 -2.42
N CYS A 144 -2.37 9.61 -3.34
CA CYS A 144 -2.62 9.37 -4.78
C CYS A 144 -3.16 10.60 -5.55
N ALA A 145 -2.92 11.81 -5.05
CA ALA A 145 -3.45 13.05 -5.63
C ALA A 145 -3.03 13.29 -7.09
N GLU A 146 -1.79 12.95 -7.47
CA GLU A 146 -1.33 13.15 -8.87
C GLU A 146 -2.13 12.26 -9.84
N LEU A 147 -2.47 11.04 -9.43
CA LEU A 147 -3.29 10.13 -10.24
C LEU A 147 -4.74 10.62 -10.36
N LEU A 148 -5.30 11.08 -9.24
CA LEU A 148 -6.70 11.50 -9.15
C LEU A 148 -6.96 12.83 -9.87
N GLN A 149 -5.93 13.67 -10.00
CA GLN A 149 -6.04 14.99 -10.62
C GLN A 149 -5.61 15.02 -12.09
N LEU A 150 -4.91 13.98 -12.59
CA LEU A 150 -4.43 13.94 -13.97
C LEU A 150 -5.58 14.02 -14.98
N THR A 151 -5.56 15.04 -15.81
CA THR A 151 -6.48 15.24 -16.94
C THR A 151 -5.79 15.04 -18.27
N MET A 152 -6.56 14.93 -19.35
CA MET A 152 -6.00 14.84 -20.71
C MET A 152 -5.25 16.11 -21.14
N ARG A 153 -5.49 17.26 -20.50
CA ARG A 153 -4.80 18.53 -20.79
C ARG A 153 -3.40 18.57 -20.19
N ASP A 154 -3.15 17.75 -19.18
CA ASP A 154 -1.88 17.68 -18.47
C ASP A 154 -0.87 16.77 -19.16
N VAL A 155 -1.22 16.22 -20.33
CA VAL A 155 -0.44 15.20 -21.04
C VAL A 155 0.10 15.78 -22.35
N ASP A 156 1.41 16.01 -22.39
CA ASP A 156 2.12 16.29 -23.63
C ASP A 156 2.47 14.96 -24.32
N PHE A 157 1.62 14.55 -25.27
CA PHE A 157 1.79 13.28 -25.99
C PHE A 157 2.96 13.28 -26.98
N GLU A 158 3.44 14.46 -27.40
CA GLU A 158 4.57 14.54 -28.32
C GLU A 158 5.89 14.40 -27.57
N ARG A 159 6.01 15.08 -26.43
CA ARG A 159 7.21 15.02 -25.58
C ARG A 159 7.21 13.85 -24.60
N GLY A 160 6.04 13.25 -24.36
CA GLY A 160 5.88 12.20 -23.35
C GLY A 160 6.03 12.71 -21.92
N VAL A 161 5.58 13.94 -21.66
CA VAL A 161 5.70 14.59 -20.35
C VAL A 161 4.31 14.80 -19.73
N LEU A 162 4.18 14.44 -18.45
CA LEU A 162 3.00 14.71 -17.65
C LEU A 162 3.22 15.93 -16.77
N THR A 163 2.20 16.79 -16.66
CA THR A 163 2.09 17.83 -15.63
C THR A 163 1.33 17.24 -14.45
N LEU A 164 1.98 17.10 -13.30
CA LEU A 164 1.42 16.40 -12.15
C LEU A 164 1.15 17.40 -11.01
N THR A 165 -0.10 17.45 -10.56
CA THR A 165 -0.54 18.31 -9.45
C THR A 165 -0.75 17.48 -8.19
N ASN A 166 -0.07 17.85 -7.10
CA ASN A 166 -0.20 17.18 -5.81
C ASN A 166 -1.36 17.78 -4.97
N GLN A 167 -1.60 17.24 -3.79
CA GLN A 167 -2.68 17.68 -2.90
C GLN A 167 -2.51 19.14 -2.42
N ASP A 168 -1.28 19.57 -2.20
CA ASP A 168 -0.89 20.94 -1.80
C ASP A 168 -0.83 21.93 -2.96
N GLN A 169 -1.30 21.53 -4.16
CA GLN A 169 -1.23 22.30 -5.40
C GLN A 169 0.19 22.50 -5.95
N SER A 170 1.21 21.84 -5.39
CA SER A 170 2.52 21.80 -6.02
C SER A 170 2.45 21.06 -7.36
N ILE A 171 3.21 21.56 -8.34
CA ILE A 171 3.26 21.02 -9.70
C ILE A 171 4.66 20.49 -9.95
N ARG A 172 4.75 19.31 -10.58
CA ARG A 172 6.00 18.79 -11.14
C ARG A 172 5.77 18.20 -12.51
N TYR A 173 6.86 18.00 -13.25
CA TYR A 173 6.83 17.40 -14.57
C TYR A 173 7.50 16.03 -14.52
N LEU A 174 6.92 15.05 -15.23
CA LEU A 174 7.46 13.69 -15.26
C LEU A 174 7.45 13.16 -16.68
N GLU A 175 8.62 12.77 -17.18
CA GLU A 175 8.73 12.02 -18.43
C GLU A 175 8.31 10.57 -18.20
N VAL A 176 7.41 10.10 -19.08
CA VAL A 176 6.82 8.76 -19.01
C VAL A 176 6.97 8.01 -20.32
N SER A 177 6.93 6.69 -20.23
CA SER A 177 7.07 5.82 -21.40
C SER A 177 5.90 5.96 -22.39
N HIS A 178 6.13 5.58 -23.64
CA HIS A 178 5.07 5.44 -24.63
C HIS A 178 3.95 4.50 -24.17
N GLN A 179 4.26 3.47 -23.36
CA GLN A 179 3.25 2.57 -22.82
C GLN A 179 2.31 3.29 -21.85
N ALA A 180 2.82 4.18 -20.99
CA ALA A 180 1.98 5.00 -20.12
C ALA A 180 1.07 5.92 -20.94
N LEU A 181 1.62 6.61 -21.94
CA LEU A 181 0.83 7.48 -22.84
C LEU A 181 -0.27 6.72 -23.57
N TYR A 182 0.02 5.50 -24.03
CA TYR A 182 -0.95 4.63 -24.67
C TYR A 182 -2.09 4.27 -23.71
N LEU A 183 -1.77 3.83 -22.49
CA LEU A 183 -2.76 3.48 -21.47
C LEU A 183 -3.60 4.68 -21.02
N ILE A 184 -3.00 5.86 -20.91
CA ILE A 184 -3.72 7.12 -20.66
C ILE A 184 -4.79 7.35 -21.73
N LYS A 185 -4.44 7.24 -23.02
CA LYS A 185 -5.40 7.39 -24.13
C LYS A 185 -6.53 6.37 -24.06
N LEU A 186 -6.22 5.11 -23.72
CA LEU A 186 -7.24 4.07 -23.58
C LEU A 186 -8.19 4.35 -22.41
N ALA A 187 -7.64 4.67 -21.23
CA ALA A 187 -8.43 4.94 -20.03
C ALA A 187 -9.33 6.17 -20.21
N ALA A 188 -8.83 7.23 -20.84
CA ALA A 188 -9.61 8.44 -21.11
C ALA A 188 -10.77 8.21 -22.10
N ARG A 189 -10.65 7.22 -23.00
CA ARG A 189 -11.71 6.87 -23.97
C ARG A 189 -12.69 5.81 -23.45
N GLU A 190 -12.33 5.09 -22.39
CA GLU A 190 -13.17 4.04 -21.83
C GLU A 190 -14.49 4.60 -21.28
N THR A 191 -15.63 4.05 -21.66
CA THR A 191 -16.96 4.55 -21.22
C THR A 191 -17.65 3.59 -20.26
N LEU A 192 -17.27 2.32 -20.30
CA LEU A 192 -17.81 1.24 -19.49
C LEU A 192 -16.70 0.63 -18.66
N TYR A 193 -16.98 0.47 -17.36
CA TYR A 193 -16.11 -0.21 -16.42
C TYR A 193 -16.68 -1.60 -16.12
N GLN A 194 -15.91 -2.65 -16.40
CA GLN A 194 -16.22 -4.04 -16.05
C GLN A 194 -15.97 -4.25 -14.56
N LYS A 195 -17.01 -4.66 -13.82
CA LYS A 195 -16.84 -4.92 -12.38
C LYS A 195 -15.88 -6.09 -12.19
N LYS A 196 -15.13 -6.08 -11.08
CA LYS A 196 -14.11 -7.10 -10.76
C LYS A 196 -13.14 -7.37 -11.91
N ASN A 197 -12.84 -6.36 -12.73
CA ASN A 197 -11.96 -6.48 -13.89
C ASN A 197 -12.37 -7.65 -14.82
N GLY A 198 -13.67 -7.87 -15.01
CA GLY A 198 -14.20 -8.94 -15.86
C GLY A 198 -14.22 -10.34 -15.22
N SER A 199 -13.66 -10.52 -14.02
CA SER A 199 -13.66 -11.80 -13.30
C SER A 199 -15.00 -12.02 -12.57
N PHE A 200 -15.91 -12.75 -13.22
CA PHE A 200 -17.20 -13.15 -12.66
C PHE A 200 -17.39 -14.66 -12.66
N SER A 201 -17.87 -15.19 -11.53
CA SER A 201 -18.46 -16.53 -11.44
C SER A 201 -19.99 -16.42 -11.38
N GLY A 202 -20.67 -16.44 -12.53
CA GLY A 202 -22.13 -16.62 -12.63
C GLY A 202 -23.05 -15.46 -12.13
N THR A 203 -24.28 -15.44 -12.66
CA THR A 203 -25.48 -14.61 -12.32
C THR A 203 -25.30 -13.11 -11.99
N THR A 204 -24.25 -12.45 -12.44
CA THR A 204 -24.13 -10.99 -12.26
C THR A 204 -25.09 -10.27 -13.20
N LYS A 205 -26.20 -9.75 -12.66
CA LYS A 205 -27.26 -9.07 -13.44
C LYS A 205 -26.77 -7.87 -14.28
N ASN A 206 -25.68 -7.20 -13.86
CA ASN A 206 -25.06 -6.08 -14.58
C ASN A 206 -23.53 -6.18 -14.47
N PRO A 207 -22.82 -6.76 -15.45
CA PRO A 207 -21.37 -6.98 -15.37
C PRO A 207 -20.56 -5.69 -15.50
N HIS A 208 -21.16 -4.62 -16.00
CA HIS A 208 -20.50 -3.33 -16.18
C HIS A 208 -21.27 -2.18 -15.53
N THR A 209 -20.58 -1.04 -15.41
CA THR A 209 -21.11 0.27 -15.00
C THR A 209 -20.60 1.34 -15.94
N ARG A 210 -21.37 2.39 -16.20
CA ARG A 210 -20.85 3.56 -16.92
C ARG A 210 -19.84 4.31 -16.06
N LEU A 211 -18.82 4.86 -16.70
CA LEU A 211 -17.89 5.81 -16.08
C LEU A 211 -18.50 7.22 -16.12
N VAL A 212 -18.15 8.04 -15.14
CA VAL A 212 -18.50 9.47 -15.15
C VAL A 212 -17.87 10.12 -16.38
N GLU A 213 -18.60 10.99 -17.06
CA GLU A 213 -18.10 11.73 -18.21
C GLU A 213 -17.48 13.05 -17.73
N ASN A 214 -16.15 13.12 -17.72
CA ASN A 214 -15.36 14.29 -17.36
C ASN A 214 -13.95 14.20 -17.97
N GLU A 215 -13.10 15.21 -17.74
CA GLU A 215 -11.78 15.35 -18.36
C GLU A 215 -10.65 14.54 -17.71
N TYR A 216 -10.92 13.90 -16.57
CA TYR A 216 -9.93 13.12 -15.83
C TYR A 216 -9.57 11.82 -16.54
N VAL A 217 -8.30 11.42 -16.46
CA VAL A 217 -7.84 10.13 -17.01
C VAL A 217 -8.45 8.98 -16.21
N ILE A 218 -8.39 9.06 -14.87
CA ILE A 218 -8.95 8.06 -13.96
C ILE A 218 -10.31 8.55 -13.44
N ARG A 219 -11.34 7.74 -13.66
CA ARG A 219 -12.75 8.14 -13.45
C ARG A 219 -13.51 7.15 -12.57
N SER A 220 -14.42 7.70 -11.76
CA SER A 220 -15.33 6.90 -10.95
C SER A 220 -16.39 6.24 -11.83
N SER A 221 -16.88 5.09 -11.40
CA SER A 221 -18.09 4.48 -11.94
C SER A 221 -19.32 5.22 -11.42
N ILE A 222 -20.33 5.43 -12.28
CA ILE A 222 -21.61 6.02 -11.88
C ILE A 222 -22.31 5.05 -10.93
N THR A 223 -22.56 5.51 -9.70
CA THR A 223 -23.38 4.79 -8.71
C THR A 223 -24.69 5.55 -8.50
N ARG A 224 -25.66 4.97 -7.77
CA ARG A 224 -26.95 5.63 -7.50
C ARG A 224 -26.83 6.97 -6.77
N ASN A 225 -25.67 7.26 -6.16
CA ASN A 225 -25.35 8.56 -5.61
C ASN A 225 -24.51 9.34 -6.63
N GLU A 226 -25.09 10.40 -7.17
CA GLU A 226 -24.53 11.26 -8.22
C GLU A 226 -23.30 12.05 -7.71
N ASN A 227 -22.10 11.49 -7.83
CA ASN A 227 -20.87 12.28 -7.76
C ASN A 227 -20.39 12.55 -9.18
N VAL A 228 -20.73 13.73 -9.69
CA VAL A 228 -20.36 14.23 -11.04
C VAL A 228 -18.95 14.83 -11.07
N HIS A 229 -18.27 14.89 -9.92
CA HIS A 229 -16.96 15.53 -9.74
C HIS A 229 -15.78 14.54 -9.75
N ALA A 230 -14.58 15.05 -9.45
CA ALA A 230 -13.34 14.29 -9.32
C ALA A 230 -13.52 12.99 -8.50
N ALA A 231 -12.73 11.98 -8.82
CA ALA A 231 -12.81 10.69 -8.17
C ALA A 231 -12.62 10.79 -6.65
N ASP A 232 -13.35 9.95 -5.91
CA ASP A 232 -13.17 9.79 -4.47
C ASP A 232 -11.69 9.47 -4.16
N LYS A 233 -11.12 10.13 -3.14
CA LYS A 233 -9.75 9.92 -2.65
C LYS A 233 -9.39 8.45 -2.39
N PHE A 234 -10.39 7.61 -2.12
CA PHE A 234 -10.20 6.17 -1.92
C PHE A 234 -10.32 5.30 -3.18
N LEU A 235 -10.59 5.90 -4.36
CA LEU A 235 -10.80 5.15 -5.60
C LEU A 235 -9.61 4.25 -5.92
N ILE A 236 -8.39 4.79 -5.94
CA ILE A 236 -7.17 4.05 -6.28
C ILE A 236 -6.99 2.85 -5.34
N TYR A 237 -7.11 3.06 -4.03
CA TYR A 237 -6.98 2.00 -3.04
C TYR A 237 -8.02 0.88 -3.25
N ARG A 238 -9.29 1.24 -3.53
CA ARG A 238 -10.33 0.24 -3.83
C ARG A 238 -10.04 -0.55 -5.10
N ARG A 239 -9.55 0.11 -6.16
CA ARG A 239 -9.17 -0.58 -7.41
C ARG A 239 -8.03 -1.56 -7.16
N LEU A 240 -6.98 -1.15 -6.46
CA LEU A 240 -5.85 -2.01 -6.15
C LEU A 240 -6.23 -3.20 -5.24
N SER A 241 -7.10 -2.99 -4.24
CA SER A 241 -7.62 -4.09 -3.42
C SER A 241 -8.40 -5.11 -4.26
N MET A 242 -9.24 -4.63 -5.19
CA MET A 242 -9.95 -5.50 -6.12
C MET A 242 -9.00 -6.27 -7.04
N LEU A 243 -7.98 -5.62 -7.61
CA LEU A 243 -6.98 -6.29 -8.46
C LEU A 243 -6.15 -7.30 -7.67
N SER A 244 -5.85 -7.02 -6.39
CA SER A 244 -5.16 -7.95 -5.49
C SER A 244 -5.93 -9.28 -5.35
N GLU A 245 -7.25 -9.21 -5.25
CA GLU A 245 -8.13 -10.39 -5.20
C GLU A 245 -8.20 -11.10 -6.56
N VAL A 246 -8.44 -10.35 -7.64
CA VAL A 246 -8.60 -10.90 -9.00
C VAL A 246 -7.35 -11.62 -9.47
N PHE A 247 -6.18 -11.03 -9.27
CA PHE A 247 -4.90 -11.61 -9.70
C PHE A 247 -4.29 -12.55 -8.65
N GLN A 248 -4.99 -12.81 -7.54
CA GLN A 248 -4.49 -13.62 -6.42
C GLN A 248 -3.07 -13.20 -6.02
N LEU A 249 -2.85 -11.89 -5.95
CA LEU A 249 -1.57 -11.29 -5.63
C LEU A 249 -1.73 -10.54 -4.31
N PRO A 250 -1.61 -11.25 -3.17
CA PRO A 250 -1.76 -10.64 -1.86
C PRO A 250 -0.80 -9.45 -1.72
N LYS A 251 -1.30 -8.36 -1.14
CA LYS A 251 -0.56 -7.12 -0.92
C LYS A 251 -0.27 -6.30 -2.18
N LEU A 252 -0.92 -6.53 -3.32
CA LEU A 252 -0.89 -5.55 -4.43
C LEU A 252 -1.44 -4.20 -3.92
N ASN A 253 -0.54 -3.24 -3.77
CA ASN A 253 -0.83 -1.91 -3.21
C ASN A 253 0.11 -0.88 -3.83
N VAL A 254 -0.17 0.41 -3.57
CA VAL A 254 0.58 1.54 -4.11
C VAL A 254 2.09 1.40 -3.83
N ASN A 255 2.47 1.11 -2.59
CA ASN A 255 3.87 1.01 -2.19
C ASN A 255 4.59 -0.16 -2.86
N MET A 256 3.92 -1.30 -3.08
CA MET A 256 4.49 -2.44 -3.80
C MET A 256 4.83 -2.06 -5.23
N ILE A 257 3.90 -1.41 -5.93
CA ILE A 257 4.07 -1.01 -7.34
C ILE A 257 5.12 0.10 -7.45
N GLU A 258 5.09 1.08 -6.55
CA GLU A 258 6.06 2.18 -6.50
C GLU A 258 7.49 1.65 -6.28
N ARG A 259 7.68 0.77 -5.29
CA ARG A 259 8.99 0.13 -5.06
C ARG A 259 9.46 -0.69 -6.24
N SER A 260 8.53 -1.39 -6.91
CA SER A 260 8.84 -2.14 -8.13
C SER A 260 9.39 -1.21 -9.22
N GLY A 261 8.78 -0.03 -9.38
CA GLY A 261 9.26 1.03 -10.27
C GLY A 261 10.65 1.54 -9.91
N MET A 262 10.88 1.80 -8.62
CA MET A 262 12.20 2.20 -8.12
C MET A 262 13.26 1.12 -8.39
N MET A 263 12.94 -0.15 -8.19
CA MET A 263 13.83 -1.29 -8.47
C MET A 263 14.18 -1.38 -9.95
N LYS A 264 13.19 -1.19 -10.84
CA LYS A 264 13.44 -1.13 -12.29
C LYS A 264 14.33 0.05 -12.66
N MET A 265 14.06 1.25 -12.13
CA MET A 265 14.91 2.41 -12.41
C MET A 265 16.34 2.21 -11.88
N ALA A 266 16.50 1.58 -10.71
CA ALA A 266 17.83 1.24 -10.18
C ALA A 266 18.55 0.22 -11.07
N LYS A 267 17.85 -0.77 -11.62
CA LYS A 267 18.38 -1.71 -12.61
C LYS A 267 18.90 -0.98 -13.84
N ASP A 268 18.08 -0.11 -14.43
CA ASP A 268 18.47 0.67 -15.62
C ASP A 268 19.70 1.55 -15.34
N LEU A 269 19.75 2.20 -14.17
CA LEU A 269 20.88 3.03 -13.75
C LEU A 269 22.15 2.19 -13.51
N LEU A 270 22.02 0.99 -12.94
CA LEU A 270 23.13 0.06 -12.79
C LEU A 270 23.66 -0.43 -14.15
N GLU A 271 22.78 -0.74 -15.09
CA GLU A 271 23.18 -1.15 -16.45
C GLU A 271 23.83 0.00 -17.22
N ALA A 272 23.33 1.23 -17.08
CA ALA A 272 23.83 2.39 -17.80
C ALA A 272 25.10 3.02 -17.18
N GLU A 273 25.22 3.03 -15.86
CA GLU A 273 26.25 3.78 -15.13
C GLU A 273 27.16 2.88 -14.28
N GLY A 274 26.84 1.59 -14.14
CA GLY A 274 27.66 0.60 -13.43
C GLY A 274 27.63 0.70 -11.90
N LYS A 275 26.81 1.60 -11.33
CA LYS A 275 26.79 1.87 -9.88
C LYS A 275 25.43 2.35 -9.38
N LEU A 276 25.16 2.11 -8.10
CA LEU A 276 23.97 2.60 -7.39
C LEU A 276 24.39 3.38 -6.14
N GLU A 277 24.89 4.60 -6.37
CA GLU A 277 25.39 5.50 -5.35
C GLU A 277 24.46 6.71 -5.16
N ARG A 278 24.92 7.71 -4.40
CA ARG A 278 24.15 8.89 -4.01
C ARG A 278 23.45 9.57 -5.18
N GLU A 279 24.14 9.78 -6.30
CA GLU A 279 23.59 10.45 -7.49
C GLU A 279 22.44 9.65 -8.11
N GLN A 280 22.57 8.33 -8.21
CA GLN A 280 21.53 7.45 -8.74
C GLN A 280 20.33 7.41 -7.79
N TYR A 281 20.56 7.37 -6.47
CA TYR A 281 19.47 7.49 -5.49
C TYR A 281 18.75 8.84 -5.59
N PHE A 282 19.44 9.93 -5.92
CA PHE A 282 18.80 11.23 -6.13
C PHE A 282 17.91 11.24 -7.37
N LYS A 283 18.36 10.65 -8.49
CA LYS A 283 17.53 10.49 -9.70
C LYS A 283 16.24 9.71 -9.40
N ILE A 284 16.36 8.62 -8.63
CA ILE A 284 15.20 7.82 -8.21
C ILE A 284 14.31 8.62 -7.26
N ALA A 285 14.88 9.28 -6.26
CA ALA A 285 14.13 10.08 -5.30
C ALA A 285 13.35 11.21 -5.97
N GLU A 286 13.96 11.90 -6.95
CA GLU A 286 13.31 12.93 -7.75
C GLU A 286 12.14 12.37 -8.56
N ARG A 287 12.36 11.27 -9.31
CA ARG A 287 11.32 10.64 -10.13
C ARG A 287 10.08 10.25 -9.30
N PHE A 288 10.30 9.72 -8.10
CA PHE A 288 9.25 9.21 -7.22
C PHE A 288 8.80 10.22 -6.15
N ASN A 289 9.15 11.51 -6.32
CA ASN A 289 8.72 12.61 -5.46
C ASN A 289 8.99 12.35 -3.96
N ILE A 290 10.18 11.83 -3.63
CA ILE A 290 10.60 11.60 -2.25
C ILE A 290 10.97 12.94 -1.62
N ALA A 291 10.46 13.20 -0.41
CA ALA A 291 10.70 14.46 0.28
C ALA A 291 12.20 14.72 0.56
N LYS A 292 12.62 15.96 0.32
CA LYS A 292 13.92 16.46 0.76
C LYS A 292 13.90 16.77 2.26
N ARG A 293 15.08 16.73 2.87
CA ARG A 293 15.31 17.16 4.25
C ARG A 293 16.49 18.13 4.27
N ILE A 294 16.42 19.09 5.19
CA ILE A 294 17.55 19.96 5.49
C ILE A 294 18.49 19.19 6.41
N ASN A 295 19.72 18.97 5.97
CA ASN A 295 20.78 18.37 6.76
C ASN A 295 21.97 19.33 6.78
N ASN A 296 22.33 19.85 7.96
CA ASN A 296 23.39 20.85 8.14
C ASN A 296 23.26 22.06 7.20
N GLY A 297 22.04 22.52 6.93
CA GLY A 297 21.79 23.68 6.05
C GLY A 297 21.75 23.37 4.55
N ILE A 298 21.97 22.12 4.14
CA ILE A 298 21.88 21.67 2.75
C ILE A 298 20.58 20.88 2.56
N GLU A 299 19.79 21.24 1.55
CA GLU A 299 18.57 20.54 1.20
C GLU A 299 18.87 19.33 0.30
N GLU A 300 18.64 18.13 0.79
CA GLU A 300 18.95 16.89 0.08
C GLU A 300 17.84 15.84 0.20
N TYR A 301 17.75 14.93 -0.76
CA TYR A 301 16.81 13.81 -0.67
C TYR A 301 17.15 12.90 0.51
N ASN A 302 16.15 12.53 1.30
CA ASN A 302 16.32 11.51 2.33
C ASN A 302 16.25 10.10 1.71
N TYR A 303 17.35 9.64 1.11
CA TYR A 303 17.42 8.35 0.43
C TYR A 303 17.84 7.18 1.33
N TYR A 304 18.24 7.43 2.59
CA TYR A 304 18.60 6.35 3.53
C TYR A 304 17.51 5.28 3.70
N PRO A 305 16.21 5.63 3.80
CA PRO A 305 15.15 4.62 3.83
C PRO A 305 15.08 3.76 2.57
N LEU A 306 15.47 4.29 1.41
CA LEU A 306 15.47 3.53 0.15
C LEU A 306 16.48 2.38 0.22
N ARG A 307 17.67 2.60 0.76
CA ARG A 307 18.73 1.57 0.87
C ARG A 307 18.32 0.28 1.58
N SER A 308 17.29 0.36 2.44
CA SER A 308 16.78 -0.82 3.15
C SER A 308 16.18 -1.89 2.23
N PHE A 309 15.69 -1.51 1.06
CA PHE A 309 15.12 -2.44 0.07
C PHE A 309 15.73 -2.27 -1.33
N LEU A 310 16.18 -1.05 -1.67
CA LEU A 310 16.76 -0.67 -2.95
C LEU A 310 18.29 -0.60 -2.80
N ASN A 311 18.97 -1.70 -3.05
CA ASN A 311 20.43 -1.80 -3.10
C ASN A 311 20.86 -2.76 -4.21
N GLU A 312 22.13 -2.72 -4.59
CA GLU A 312 22.64 -3.50 -5.72
C GLU A 312 22.36 -4.99 -5.59
N LYS A 313 22.58 -5.58 -4.41
CA LYS A 313 22.29 -7.00 -4.15
C LYS A 313 20.83 -7.32 -4.43
N ALA A 314 19.90 -6.54 -3.88
CA ALA A 314 18.47 -6.75 -4.07
C ALA A 314 18.06 -6.61 -5.55
N VAL A 315 18.64 -5.64 -6.28
CA VAL A 315 18.36 -5.45 -7.71
C VAL A 315 18.86 -6.64 -8.53
N ARG A 316 20.09 -7.10 -8.27
CA ARG A 316 20.66 -8.27 -8.95
C ARG A 316 19.87 -9.55 -8.67
N GLU A 317 19.46 -9.77 -7.42
CA GLU A 317 18.61 -10.91 -7.04
C GLU A 317 17.24 -10.87 -7.75
N MET A 318 16.63 -9.69 -7.86
CA MET A 318 15.30 -9.54 -8.47
C MET A 318 15.32 -9.74 -10.00
N TYR A 319 16.38 -9.30 -10.68
CA TYR A 319 16.49 -9.33 -12.14
C TYR A 319 17.44 -10.41 -12.69
N ASN A 320 18.00 -11.26 -11.81
CA ASN A 320 18.97 -12.30 -12.17
C ASN A 320 20.17 -11.75 -12.96
N LEU A 321 20.77 -10.66 -12.46
CA LEU A 321 21.92 -9.96 -13.07
C LEU A 321 23.29 -10.37 -12.49
#